data_AF-A0A645CNN8-F1
#
_entry.id   AF-A0A645CNN8-F1
#
_cell.length_a   1.000
_cell.length_b   1.000
_cell.length_c   1.000
_cell.angle_alpha   90.00
_cell.angle_beta   90.00
_cell.angle_gamma   90.00
#
_symmetry.space_group_name_H-M   'P 1'
#
loop_
_entity.id
_entity.type
_entity.pdbx_description
1 polymer ?
#
loop_
_entity_poly.entity_id
_entity_poly.type
_entity_poly.pdbx_seq_one_letter_code
_entity_poly.pdbx_strand_id
1 'polypeptide(L)' 'MLRQARRRYLVIDHTKLDKINFYRIGGFDLINGLVIDRLEDPDWRRFFREKGISVVEAEERRGAGAP' A
#
# COMPACT_ATOMS: atom_id res chain seq x y z
N MET A 1 -3.95 -2.70 -19.45
CA MET A 1 -4.50 -3.42 -18.29
C MET A 1 -4.67 -2.50 -17.08
N LEU A 2 -3.61 -1.95 -16.48
CA LEU A 2 -3.72 -1.16 -15.24
C LEU A 2 -4.70 0.01 -15.35
N ARG A 3 -4.54 0.92 -16.32
CA ARG A 3 -5.39 2.13 -16.47
C ARG A 3 -6.87 1.84 -16.76
N GLN A 4 -7.21 0.64 -17.21
CA GLN A 4 -8.58 0.24 -17.55
C GLN A 4 -9.31 -0.40 -16.36
N ALA A 5 -8.60 -0.70 -15.27
CA ALA A 5 -9.18 -1.29 -14.08
C ALA A 5 -9.97 -0.24 -13.28
N ARG A 6 -11.19 -0.60 -12.87
CA ARG A 6 -12.06 0.25 -12.03
C ARG A 6 -11.44 0.57 -10.67
N ARG A 7 -10.67 -0.35 -10.10
CA ARG A 7 -9.84 -0.12 -8.91
C ARG A 7 -8.48 -0.80 -9.07
N ARG A 8 -7.46 -0.16 -8.51
CA ARG A 8 -6.05 -0.58 -8.58
C ARG A 8 -5.47 -0.54 -7.18
N TYR A 9 -4.95 -1.68 -6.73
CA TYR A 9 -4.33 -1.80 -5.41
C TYR A 9 -2.85 -2.10 -5.58
N LEU A 10 -2.02 -1.43 -4.77
CA LEU A 10 -0.63 -1.79 -4.56
C LEU A 10 -0.54 -2.60 -3.27
N VAL A 11 0.07 -3.77 -3.32
CA VAL A 11 0.32 -4.61 -2.14
C VAL A 11 1.83 -4.65 -1.93
N ILE A 12 2.29 -4.15 -0.80
CA ILE A 12 3.72 -4.11 -0.44
C ILE A 12 3.87 -4.38 1.06
N ASP A 13 5.04 -4.79 1.49
CA ASP A 13 5.44 -4.68 2.89
C ASP A 13 6.07 -3.30 3.17
N HIS A 14 6.09 -2.90 4.44
CA HIS A 14 6.63 -1.63 4.91
C HIS A 14 8.09 -1.42 4.52
N THR A 15 8.88 -2.48 4.34
CA THR A 15 10.29 -2.35 3.95
C THR A 15 10.47 -1.85 2.52
N LYS A 16 9.40 -1.75 1.72
CA LYS A 16 9.42 -1.22 0.35
C LYS A 16 9.21 0.29 0.29
N LEU A 17 8.76 0.92 1.39
CA LEU A 17 8.75 2.37 1.49
C LEU A 17 10.19 2.91 1.52
N ASP A 18 10.38 4.12 1.02
CA ASP A 18 11.67 4.85 0.97
C ASP A 18 12.80 4.16 0.20
N LYS A 19 12.51 3.08 -0.51
CA LYS A 19 13.47 2.42 -1.39
C LYS A 19 13.38 2.95 -2.82
N ILE A 20 14.55 3.12 -3.41
CA ILE A 20 14.66 3.39 -4.84
C ILE A 20 14.25 2.12 -5.60
N ASN A 21 13.22 2.23 -6.42
CA ASN A 21 12.83 1.18 -7.34
C ASN A 21 13.73 1.22 -8.59
N PHE A 22 14.37 0.10 -8.91
CA PHE A 22 15.23 -0.03 -10.11
C PHE A 22 14.46 0.07 -11.43
N TYR A 23 13.13 -0.09 -11.39
CA TYR A 23 12.24 0.05 -12.52
C TYR A 23 10.97 0.82 -12.09
N ARG A 24 10.53 1.79 -12.91
CA ARG A 24 9.33 2.59 -12.66
C ARG A 24 8.22 2.19 -13.61
N ILE A 25 7.34 1.30 -13.17
CA ILE A 25 6.12 0.91 -13.91
C ILE A 25 5.07 2.04 -13.86
N GLY A 26 5.11 2.87 -12.80
CA GLY A 26 4.22 4.01 -12.62
C GLY A 26 4.45 4.71 -11.27
N GLY A 27 3.67 5.76 -11.00
CA GLY A 27 3.63 6.41 -9.68
C GLY A 27 2.40 6.03 -8.87
N PHE A 28 2.32 6.56 -7.64
CA PHE A 28 1.16 6.41 -6.76
C PHE A 28 -0.13 7.00 -7.33
N ASP A 29 -0.05 7.88 -8.34
CA ASP A 29 -1.19 8.38 -9.12
C ASP A 29 -1.94 7.27 -9.88
N LEU A 30 -1.31 6.11 -10.07
CA LEU A 30 -1.92 4.98 -10.74
C LEU A 30 -2.72 4.06 -9.82
N ILE A 31 -2.74 4.29 -8.51
CA ILE A 31 -3.41 3.40 -7.56
C ILE A 31 -4.55 4.10 -6.83
N ASN A 32 -5.55 3.30 -6.44
CA ASN A 32 -6.69 3.74 -5.64
C ASN A 32 -6.54 3.32 -4.17
N GLY A 33 -5.74 2.29 -3.91
CA GLY A 33 -5.46 1.84 -2.56
C GLY A 33 -4.12 1.16 -2.41
N LEU A 34 -3.66 1.12 -1.17
CA LEU A 34 -2.44 0.48 -0.69
C LEU A 34 -2.84 -0.57 0.35
N VAL A 35 -2.31 -1.78 0.21
CA VAL A 35 -2.33 -2.80 1.26
C VAL A 35 -0.91 -2.95 1.75
N ILE A 36 -0.72 -2.78 3.05
CA ILE A 36 0.59 -2.78 3.72
C ILE A 36 0.51 -3.53 5.04
N ASP A 37 1.57 -4.20 5.46
CA ASP A 37 1.60 -4.92 6.74
C ASP A 37 1.63 -3.97 7.94
N ARG A 38 2.41 -2.87 7.87
CA ARG A 38 2.43 -1.80 8.86
C ARG A 38 2.71 -0.44 8.23
N LEU A 39 2.04 0.60 8.70
CA LEU A 39 2.32 1.98 8.30
C LEU A 39 2.56 2.88 9.52
N GLU A 40 3.81 2.86 10.01
CA GLU A 40 4.25 3.60 11.20
C GLU A 40 4.59 5.07 10.89
N ASP A 41 4.99 5.38 9.66
CA ASP A 41 5.42 6.72 9.25
C ASP A 41 4.22 7.67 9.01
N PRO A 42 4.10 8.78 9.77
CA PRO A 42 3.01 9.74 9.64
C PRO A 42 3.06 10.55 8.33
N ASP A 43 4.24 10.78 7.75
CA ASP A 43 4.39 11.51 6.49
C ASP A 43 3.88 10.68 5.32
N TRP A 44 4.18 9.37 5.31
CA TRP A 44 3.58 8.46 4.34
C TRP A 44 2.06 8.41 4.48
N ARG A 45 1.55 8.35 5.71
CA ARG A 45 0.09 8.34 5.95
C ARG A 45 -0.57 9.62 5.47
N ARG A 46 0.07 10.77 5.69
CA ARG A 46 -0.37 12.07 5.17
C ARG A 46 -0.35 12.09 3.64
N PHE A 47 0.74 11.64 3.03
CA PHE A 47 0.90 11.57 1.59
C PHE A 47 -0.22 10.77 0.92
N PHE A 48 -0.50 9.56 1.41
CA PHE A 48 -1.57 8.72 0.84
C PHE A 48 -2.95 9.37 1.00
N ARG A 49 -3.23 9.99 2.14
CA ARG A 49 -4.48 10.72 2.38
C ARG A 49 -4.65 11.89 1.41
N GLU A 50 -3.61 12.71 1.24
CA GLU A 50 -3.64 13.86 0.33
C GLU A 50 -3.80 13.44 -1.14
N LYS A 51 -3.33 12.25 -1.50
CA LYS A 51 -3.52 11.64 -2.83
C LYS A 51 -4.86 10.92 -2.99
N GLY A 52 -5.68 10.81 -1.95
CA GLY A 52 -6.95 10.05 -1.99
C GLY A 52 -6.74 8.53 -2.11
N ILE A 53 -5.59 8.03 -1.69
CA ILE A 53 -5.25 6.61 -1.71
C ILE A 53 -5.73 5.98 -0.40
N SER A 54 -6.63 5.00 -0.51
CA SER A 54 -7.10 4.22 0.65
C SER A 54 -6.00 3.31 1.18
N VAL A 55 -5.72 3.32 2.48
CA VAL A 55 -4.70 2.45 3.10
C VAL A 55 -5.40 1.37 3.92
N VAL A 56 -5.02 0.11 3.69
CA VAL A 56 -5.42 -1.05 4.49
C VAL A 56 -4.18 -1.62 5.13
N GLU A 57 -4.13 -1.61 6.46
CA GLU A 57 -3.09 -2.29 7.23
C GLU A 57 -3.52 -3.75 7.42
N ALA A 58 -2.77 -4.67 6.81
CA ALA A 58 -2.97 -6.10 6.92
C ALA A 58 -2.33 -6.56 8.23
N GLU A 59 -3.13 -6.63 9.30
CA GLU A 59 -2.68 -7.28 10.52
C GLU A 59 -2.35 -8.76 10.22
N GLU A 60 -1.19 -9.20 10.68
CA GLU A 60 -0.90 -10.62 10.73
C GLU A 60 -1.93 -11.26 11.66
N ARG A 61 -2.83 -12.05 11.08
CA ARG A 61 -3.78 -12.86 11.84
C ARG A 61 -2.93 -13.86 12.62
N ARG A 62 -2.47 -13.49 13.83
CA ARG A 62 -1.95 -14.45 14.80
C ARG A 62 -3.01 -15.51 14.90
N GLY A 63 -2.69 -16.73 14.45
CA GLY A 63 -3.65 -17.82 14.38
C GLY A 63 -4.43 -17.84 15.69
N ALA A 64 -5.76 -17.71 15.59
CA ALA A 64 -6.62 -18.10 16.69
C ALA A 64 -6.18 -19.52 17.03
N GLY A 65 -5.62 -19.72 18.23
CA GLY A 65 -5.25 -21.03 18.72
C GLY A 65 -6.40 -21.96 18.42
N ALA A 66 -6.15 -22.95 17.57
CA ALA A 66 -7.09 -24.03 17.36
C ALA A 66 -7.34 -24.69 18.73
N PRO A 67 -8.60 -25.06 19.02
CA PRO A 67 -9.03 -25.57 20.33
C PRO A 67 -8.28 -26.83 20.76
#